data_AF-A0A7V8YDX2-F1
#
_entry.id   AF-A0A7V8YDX2-F1
#
_cell.length_a   1.000
_cell.length_b   1.000
_cell.length_c   1.000
_cell.angle_alpha   90.00
_cell.angle_beta   90.00
_cell.angle_gamma   90.00
#
_symmetry.space_group_name_H-M   'P 1'
#
loop_
_entity.id
_entity.type
_entity.pdbx_description
1 polymer ?
#
loop_
_entity_poly.entity_id
_entity_poly.type
_entity_poly.pdbx_seq_one_letter_code
_entity_poly.pdbx_strand_id
1 'polypeptide(L)'
;SRRMSARDLETYLELYRSMRRSLRPLDLMIWLRCGVPAIRRRIAQRGRPSEQAIPASYLRALNGLYEEWIGGWKDCPVIPWDTERQDWLGDLVHRMEFQRAIERFL
;
A
#
# COMPACT_ATOMS: atom_id res chain seq x y z
N SER A 1 -22.23 3.59 -5.00
CA SER A 1 -22.71 3.15 -3.67
C SER A 1 -21.73 3.63 -2.62
N ARG A 2 -22.13 4.62 -1.81
CA ARG A 2 -21.36 5.07 -0.65
C ARG A 2 -21.63 4.03 0.44
N ARG A 3 -20.68 3.12 0.68
CA ARG A 3 -20.88 1.95 1.56
C ARG A 3 -20.88 2.29 3.06
N MET A 4 -20.62 3.54 3.41
CA MET A 4 -20.71 4.09 4.77
C MET A 4 -21.59 5.32 4.76
N SER A 5 -22.46 5.46 5.76
CA SER A 5 -23.20 6.71 5.96
C SER A 5 -22.25 7.83 6.40
N ALA A 6 -22.71 9.09 6.34
CA ALA A 6 -21.92 10.21 6.84
C ALA A 6 -21.58 10.06 8.34
N ARG A 7 -22.55 9.58 9.13
CA ARG A 7 -22.39 9.31 10.56
C ARG A 7 -21.36 8.21 10.83
N ASP A 8 -21.40 7.11 10.06
CA ASP A 8 -20.44 6.01 10.23
C ASP A 8 -19.03 6.47 9.88
N LEU A 9 -18.89 7.28 8.82
CA LEU A 9 -17.61 7.84 8.42
C LEU A 9 -17.05 8.80 9.47
N GLU A 10 -17.89 9.66 10.04
CA GLU A 10 -17.51 10.56 11.13
C GLU A 10 -17.03 9.79 12.35
N THR A 11 -17.79 8.79 12.79
CA THR A 11 -17.43 7.92 13.92
C THR A 11 -16.10 7.21 13.68
N TYR A 12 -15.89 6.68 12.47
CA TYR A 12 -14.63 6.05 12.08
C TYR A 12 -13.44 7.03 12.13
N LEU A 13 -13.64 8.25 11.63
CA LEU A 13 -12.59 9.28 11.59
C LEU A 13 -12.24 9.80 12.99
N GLU A 14 -13.21 9.93 13.89
CA GLU A 14 -12.96 10.28 15.29
C GLU A 14 -12.07 9.25 15.97
N LEU A 15 -12.41 7.97 15.83
CA LEU A 15 -11.60 6.88 16.36
C LEU A 15 -10.18 6.91 15.77
N TYR A 16 -10.07 7.03 14.45
CA TYR A 16 -8.78 7.12 13.76
C TYR A 16 -7.91 8.27 14.27
N ARG A 17 -8.47 9.48 14.40
CA ARG A 17 -7.74 10.66 14.92
C ARG A 17 -7.32 10.47 16.36
N SER A 18 -8.17 9.84 17.18
CA SER A 18 -7.82 9.56 18.58
C SER A 18 -6.64 8.60 18.68
N MET A 19 -6.67 7.50 17.91
CA MET A 19 -5.58 6.52 17.85
C MET A 19 -4.30 7.11 17.28
N ARG A 20 -4.37 7.95 16.23
CA ARG A 20 -3.17 8.53 15.61
C ARG A 20 -2.32 9.33 16.60
N ARG A 21 -2.92 9.97 17.61
CA ARG A 21 -2.20 10.75 18.62
C ARG A 21 -1.31 9.90 19.54
N SER A 22 -1.61 8.61 19.70
CA SER A 22 -0.81 7.71 20.54
C SER A 22 0.23 6.91 19.76
N LEU A 23 0.22 6.99 18.42
CA LEU A 23 1.19 6.32 17.58
C LEU A 23 2.50 7.11 17.52
N ARG A 24 3.62 6.39 17.59
CA ARG A 24 4.93 6.97 17.33
C ARG A 24 5.04 7.36 15.85
N PRO A 25 5.75 8.47 15.53
CA PRO A 25 6.02 8.82 14.15
C PRO A 25 6.81 7.71 13.46
N LEU A 26 6.59 7.55 12.16
CA LEU A 26 7.32 6.58 11.33
C LEU A 26 8.66 7.18 10.90
N ASP A 27 9.73 6.41 10.97
CA ASP A 27 11.05 6.85 10.47
C ASP A 27 11.19 6.63 8.95
N LEU A 28 10.42 5.68 8.39
CA LEU A 28 10.48 5.28 6.99
C LEU A 28 9.16 4.63 6.53
N MET A 29 8.74 4.92 5.30
CA MET A 29 7.65 4.23 4.60
C MET A 29 8.18 3.45 3.40
N ILE A 30 7.84 2.17 3.28
CA ILE A 30 8.15 1.36 2.08
C ILE A 30 6.89 1.25 1.24
N TRP A 31 6.88 1.89 0.07
CA TRP A 31 5.73 1.88 -0.84
C TRP A 31 5.89 0.79 -1.90
N LEU A 32 5.20 -0.33 -1.69
CA LEU A 32 5.18 -1.46 -2.62
C LEU A 32 4.24 -1.16 -3.79
N ARG A 33 4.82 -0.81 -4.93
CA ARG A 33 4.08 -0.45 -6.14
C ARG A 33 3.98 -1.63 -7.10
N CYS A 34 2.83 -1.77 -7.74
CA CYS A 34 2.62 -2.59 -8.94
C CYS A 34 1.35 -2.14 -9.66
N GLY A 35 1.26 -2.44 -10.94
CA GLY A 35 0.09 -2.18 -11.76
C GLY A 35 -1.07 -3.14 -11.48
N VAL A 36 -2.27 -2.70 -11.85
CA VAL A 36 -3.50 -3.50 -11.73
C VAL A 36 -3.41 -4.88 -12.39
N PRO A 37 -2.77 -5.08 -13.56
CA PRO A 37 -2.59 -6.42 -14.12
C PRO A 37 -1.83 -7.37 -13.18
N ALA A 38 -0.76 -6.90 -12.53
CA ALA A 38 -0.02 -7.70 -11.56
C ALA A 38 -0.83 -7.97 -10.29
N ILE A 39 -1.55 -6.98 -9.77
CA ILE A 39 -2.43 -7.18 -8.61
C ILE A 39 -3.44 -8.29 -8.90
N ARG A 40 -4.10 -8.25 -10.06
CA ARG A 40 -5.08 -9.28 -10.46
C ARG A 40 -4.45 -10.66 -10.58
N ARG A 41 -3.27 -10.76 -11.21
CA ARG A 41 -2.51 -12.02 -11.31
C ARG A 41 -2.22 -12.60 -9.93
N ARG A 42 -1.78 -11.76 -8.97
CA ARG A 42 -1.47 -12.17 -7.60
C ARG A 42 -2.71 -12.56 -6.79
N ILE A 43 -3.84 -11.87 -6.95
CA ILE A 43 -5.12 -12.25 -6.34
C ILE A 43 -5.56 -13.63 -6.84
N ALA A 44 -5.48 -13.86 -8.16
CA ALA A 44 -5.82 -15.15 -8.76
C ALA A 44 -4.90 -16.28 -8.22
N GLN A 45 -3.59 -16.06 -8.22
CA GLN A 45 -2.60 -17.02 -7.69
C GLN A 45 -2.84 -17.36 -6.20
N ARG A 46 -3.23 -16.38 -5.39
CA ARG A 46 -3.49 -16.59 -3.96
C ARG A 46 -4.80 -17.30 -3.68
N GLY A 47 -5.74 -17.34 -4.63
CA GLY A 47 -6.92 -18.20 -4.58
C GLY A 47 -7.95 -17.89 -3.48
N ARG A 48 -7.90 -16.72 -2.82
CA ARG A 48 -8.87 -16.40 -1.74
C ARG A 48 -10.27 -16.17 -2.33
N PRO A 49 -11.31 -16.95 -1.93
CA PRO A 49 -12.64 -16.83 -2.52
C PRO A 49 -13.25 -15.44 -2.42
N SER A 50 -13.02 -14.74 -1.30
CA SER A 50 -13.50 -13.39 -1.04
C SER A 50 -12.95 -12.33 -2.01
N GLU A 51 -11.83 -12.60 -2.67
CA GLU A 51 -11.14 -11.63 -3.52
C GLU A 51 -11.32 -11.90 -5.02
N GLN A 52 -11.75 -13.11 -5.41
CA GLN A 52 -11.89 -13.50 -6.82
C GLN A 52 -12.91 -12.63 -7.57
N ALA A 53 -13.93 -12.14 -6.87
CA ALA A 53 -14.99 -11.31 -7.43
C ALA A 53 -14.67 -9.80 -7.43
N ILE A 54 -13.46 -9.38 -7.04
CA ILE A 54 -13.10 -7.96 -6.98
C ILE A 54 -13.04 -7.38 -8.41
N PRO A 55 -13.83 -6.33 -8.73
CA PRO A 55 -13.81 -5.73 -10.06
C PRO A 55 -12.49 -5.04 -10.39
N ALA A 56 -12.04 -5.12 -11.63
CA ALA A 56 -10.84 -4.41 -12.09
C ALA A 56 -10.97 -2.88 -11.97
N SER A 57 -12.19 -2.34 -12.10
CA SER A 57 -12.47 -0.91 -11.87
C SER A 57 -12.21 -0.49 -10.43
N TYR A 58 -12.54 -1.35 -9.46
CA TYR A 58 -12.28 -1.11 -8.05
C TYR A 58 -10.77 -1.06 -7.78
N LEU A 59 -10.01 -2.02 -8.32
CA LEU A 59 -8.55 -2.02 -8.19
C LEU A 59 -7.90 -0.80 -8.85
N ARG A 60 -8.39 -0.35 -10.00
CA ARG A 60 -7.92 0.88 -10.65
C ARG A 60 -8.17 2.11 -9.79
N ALA A 61 -9.38 2.26 -9.24
CA ALA A 61 -9.71 3.36 -8.34
C ALA A 61 -8.81 3.35 -7.10
N LEU A 62 -8.63 2.18 -6.48
CA LEU A 62 -7.77 2.01 -5.31
C LEU A 62 -6.30 2.35 -5.63
N ASN A 63 -5.79 1.90 -6.78
CA ASN A 63 -4.42 2.24 -7.19
C ASN A 63 -4.25 3.76 -7.38
N GLY A 64 -5.23 4.42 -8.00
CA GLY A 64 -5.22 5.89 -8.13
C GLY A 64 -5.20 6.60 -6.78
N LEU A 65 -6.02 6.15 -5.82
CA LEU A 65 -6.05 6.71 -4.47
C LEU A 65 -4.70 6.57 -3.76
N TYR A 66 -3.99 5.44 -3.92
CA TYR A 66 -2.66 5.26 -3.34
C TYR A 66 -1.60 6.14 -4.00
N GLU A 67 -1.64 6.30 -5.33
CA GLU A 67 -0.73 7.18 -6.08
C GLU A 67 -0.94 8.66 -5.67
N GLU A 68 -2.18 9.10 -5.53
CA GLU A 68 -2.51 10.44 -5.05
C GLU A 68 -2.06 10.64 -3.59
N TRP A 69 -2.40 9.69 -2.72
CA TRP A 69 -2.05 9.74 -1.30
C TRP A 69 -0.55 9.80 -1.07
N ILE A 70 0.22 8.95 -1.75
CA ILE A 70 1.68 8.94 -1.59
C ILE A 70 2.33 10.18 -2.21
N GLY A 71 1.76 10.74 -3.28
CA GLY A 71 2.25 12.00 -3.88
C GLY A 71 2.14 13.21 -2.93
N GLY A 72 1.22 13.16 -1.97
CA GLY A 72 1.08 14.17 -0.90
C GLY A 72 1.79 13.82 0.40
N TRP A 73 2.41 12.64 0.52
CA TRP A 73 3.00 12.17 1.77
C TRP A 73 4.27 12.94 2.15
N LYS A 74 4.31 13.44 3.39
CA LYS A 74 5.44 14.24 3.92
C LYS A 74 5.88 13.87 5.34
N ASP A 75 5.20 12.92 5.97
CA ASP A 75 5.43 12.60 7.39
C ASP A 75 6.76 11.86 7.62
N CYS A 76 7.28 11.16 6.60
CA CYS A 76 8.57 10.47 6.65
C CYS A 76 9.12 10.19 5.23
N PRO A 77 10.42 9.85 5.08
CA PRO A 77 10.98 9.36 3.83
C PRO A 77 10.21 8.17 3.27
N VAL A 78 10.11 8.10 1.95
CA VAL A 78 9.42 7.01 1.23
C VAL A 78 10.41 6.31 0.30
N ILE A 79 10.49 4.98 0.39
CA ILE A 79 11.16 4.15 -0.61
C ILE A 79 10.11 3.53 -1.52
N PRO A 80 9.98 3.99 -2.79
CA PRO A 80 9.19 3.28 -3.78
C PRO A 80 9.89 1.98 -4.17
N TRP A 81 9.15 0.88 -4.17
CA TRP A 81 9.66 -0.43 -4.61
C TRP A 81 8.73 -1.03 -5.66
N ASP A 82 9.24 -1.19 -6.88
CA ASP A 82 8.48 -1.80 -7.98
C ASP A 82 8.53 -3.32 -7.86
N THR A 83 7.49 -3.86 -7.24
CA THR A 83 7.39 -5.30 -7.00
C THR A 83 7.16 -6.12 -8.27
N GLU A 84 6.90 -5.52 -9.44
CA GLU A 84 6.81 -6.28 -10.70
C GLU A 84 8.18 -6.53 -11.32
N ARG A 85 9.12 -5.60 -11.13
CA ARG A 85 10.45 -5.65 -11.74
C ARG A 85 11.51 -6.16 -10.77
N GLN A 86 11.31 -5.93 -9.48
CA GLN A 86 12.28 -6.23 -8.43
C GLN A 86 11.77 -7.31 -7.49
N ASP A 87 12.11 -8.55 -7.80
CA ASP A 87 11.81 -9.72 -6.96
C ASP A 87 12.81 -9.85 -5.81
N TRP A 88 12.61 -9.09 -4.73
CA TRP A 88 13.45 -9.17 -3.54
C TRP A 88 13.34 -10.50 -2.77
N LEU A 89 12.31 -11.32 -3.05
CA LEU A 89 12.11 -12.62 -2.41
C LEU A 89 12.93 -13.70 -3.12
N GLY A 90 12.85 -13.76 -4.44
CA GLY A 90 13.47 -14.79 -5.27
C GLY A 90 14.85 -14.44 -5.84
N ASP A 91 15.19 -13.16 -5.95
CA ASP A 91 16.44 -12.71 -6.57
C ASP A 91 17.41 -12.11 -5.53
N LEU A 92 18.62 -12.66 -5.49
CA LEU A 92 19.67 -12.23 -4.54
C LEU A 92 20.13 -10.80 -4.79
N VAL A 93 20.22 -10.37 -6.05
CA VAL A 93 20.63 -9.01 -6.41
C VAL A 93 19.58 -8.01 -5.96
N HIS A 94 18.30 -8.26 -6.26
CA HIS A 94 17.21 -7.39 -5.81
C HIS A 94 17.10 -7.34 -4.28
N ARG A 95 17.38 -8.46 -3.59
CA ARG A 95 17.42 -8.47 -2.12
C ARG A 95 18.53 -7.58 -1.57
N MET A 96 19.73 -7.66 -2.15
CA MET A 96 20.85 -6.78 -1.76
C MET A 96 20.54 -5.32 -2.04
N GLU A 97 19.92 -5.00 -3.18
CA GLU A 97 19.48 -3.64 -3.50
C GLU A 97 18.46 -3.11 -2.48
N PHE A 98 17.48 -3.94 -2.11
CA PHE A 98 16.48 -3.60 -1.09
C PHE A 98 17.12 -3.34 0.27
N GLN A 99 18.03 -4.21 0.71
CA GLN A 99 18.76 -4.03 1.97
C GLN A 99 19.57 -2.72 1.98
N ARG A 100 20.34 -2.46 0.92
CA ARG A 100 21.12 -1.21 0.78
C ARG A 100 20.24 0.04 0.77
N ALA A 101 19.01 -0.05 0.25
CA ALA A 101 18.08 1.06 0.27
C ALA A 101 17.58 1.36 1.69
N ILE A 102 17.33 0.33 2.49
CA ILE A 102 16.85 0.44 3.89
C ILE A 102 17.97 0.87 4.84
N GLU A 103 19.18 0.36 4.66
CA GLU A 103 20.35 0.65 5.53
C GLU A 103 20.64 2.15 5.68
N ARG A 104 20.19 2.98 4.74
CA ARG A 104 20.36 4.44 4.81
C ARG A 104 19.50 5.11 5.88
N PHE A 105 18.56 4.37 6.47
CA PHE A 105 17.56 4.84 7.43
C PHE A 105 17.61 4.07 8.76
N LEU A 106 18.57 3.15 8.92
CA LEU A 106 18.87 2.42 10.16
C LEU A 106 20.12 3.01 10.83
#